data_AF-A0AAV0XSF4-F1
#
_entry.id   AF-A0AAV0XSF4-F1
#
_cell.length_a   1.000
_cell.length_b   1.000
_cell.length_c   1.000
_cell.angle_alpha   90.00
_cell.angle_beta   90.00
_cell.angle_gamma   90.00
#
_symmetry.space_group_name_H-M   'P 1'
#
loop_
_entity.id
_entity.type
_entity.pdbx_description
1 polymer ?
#
loop_
_entity_poly.entity_id
_entity_poly.type
_entity_poly.pdbx_seq_one_letter_code
_entity_poly.pdbx_strand_id
1 'polypeptide(L)'
;MQPVRQASNHLFVVGEGVNAISPTDPYLAGYITRIDGDDIFVKFPYGRLDPYEYKYRIDQVLPLQTQFPAGKFKPIKLTKRDKQVQRQKIKLYEERLQRHFTEK
;
A
#
# COMPACT_ATOMS: atom_id res chain seq x y z
N MET A 1 20.96 13.67 3.84
CA MET A 1 20.67 12.56 4.76
C MET A 1 19.36 11.90 4.35
N GLN A 2 19.43 10.71 3.74
CA GLN A 2 18.25 9.88 3.48
C GLN A 2 17.94 9.10 4.77
N PRO A 3 16.72 9.11 5.31
CA PRO A 3 16.44 8.27 6.46
C PRO A 3 16.19 6.84 5.97
N VAL A 4 17.10 5.97 6.42
CA VAL A 4 16.93 4.56 6.79
C VAL A 4 15.91 3.78 5.96
N ARG A 5 16.44 3.00 5.00
CA ARG A 5 15.79 1.79 4.48
C ARG A 5 15.54 0.85 5.65
N GLN A 6 14.36 0.95 6.24
CA GLN A 6 13.86 -0.10 7.11
C GLN A 6 13.44 -1.22 6.15
N ALA A 7 14.39 -2.07 5.77
CA ALA A 7 14.06 -3.43 5.39
C ALA A 7 13.36 -4.01 6.63
N SER A 8 12.04 -3.89 6.64
CA SER A 8 11.22 -4.45 7.69
C SER A 8 11.58 -5.94 7.75
N ASN A 9 11.91 -6.46 8.93
CA ASN A 9 11.96 -7.91 9.20
C ASN A 9 10.56 -8.58 9.06
N HIS A 10 9.70 -8.00 8.25
CA HIS A 10 8.37 -8.44 7.96
C HIS A 10 8.45 -9.44 6.81
N LEU A 11 8.03 -10.67 7.09
CA LEU A 11 7.92 -11.70 6.09
C LEU A 11 6.60 -11.50 5.34
N PHE A 12 6.67 -10.98 4.12
CA PHE A 12 5.50 -10.83 3.26
C PHE A 12 4.95 -12.19 2.82
N VAL A 13 3.62 -12.31 2.78
CA VAL A 13 2.93 -13.52 2.32
C VAL A 13 1.89 -13.23 1.24
N VAL A 14 1.67 -14.19 0.33
CA VAL A 14 0.63 -14.06 -0.71
C VAL A 14 -0.75 -13.94 -0.04
N GLY A 15 -1.57 -13.01 -0.54
CA GLY A 15 -2.88 -12.67 0.01
C GLY A 15 -2.85 -11.59 1.08
N GLU A 16 -1.67 -11.21 1.58
CA GLU A 16 -1.53 -10.13 2.57
C GLU A 16 -1.83 -8.76 1.94
N GLY A 17 -2.46 -7.87 2.72
CA GLY A 17 -2.60 -6.47 2.36
C GLY A 17 -1.28 -5.71 2.53
N VAL A 18 -1.01 -4.77 1.63
CA VAL A 18 0.23 -3.96 1.66
C VAL A 18 -0.01 -2.53 1.18
N ASN A 19 0.87 -1.61 1.58
CA ASN A 19 0.99 -0.28 0.99
C ASN A 19 2.17 -0.27 0.01
N ALA A 20 1.89 -0.09 -1.28
CA ALA A 20 2.90 0.03 -2.32
C ALA A 20 3.27 1.51 -2.57
N ILE A 21 4.56 1.83 -2.53
CA ILE A 21 5.06 3.19 -2.77
C ILE A 21 5.02 3.47 -4.28
N SER A 22 4.30 4.54 -4.66
CA SER A 22 4.20 5.00 -6.04
C SER A 22 4.86 6.38 -6.18
N PRO A 23 5.54 6.68 -7.30
CA PRO A 23 6.04 8.03 -7.56
C PRO A 23 4.93 9.09 -7.71
N THR A 24 3.74 8.66 -8.16
CA THR A 24 2.64 9.57 -8.54
C THR A 24 1.50 9.63 -7.53
N ASP A 25 1.42 8.68 -6.61
CA ASP A 25 0.31 8.52 -5.68
C ASP A 25 0.81 8.36 -4.23
N PRO A 26 0.05 8.81 -3.21
CA PRO A 26 0.45 8.82 -1.79
C PRO A 26 1.09 7.52 -1.33
N TYR A 27 0.46 6.42 -1.70
CA TYR A 27 0.86 5.02 -1.77
C TYR A 27 -0.43 4.30 -2.17
N LEU A 28 -0.33 3.14 -2.79
CA LEU A 28 -1.48 2.38 -3.22
C LEU A 28 -1.70 1.22 -2.25
N ALA A 29 -2.88 1.12 -1.64
CA ALA A 29 -3.26 -0.01 -0.80
C ALA A 29 -3.76 -1.15 -1.69
N GLY A 30 -3.11 -2.30 -1.61
CA GLY A 30 -3.42 -3.48 -2.41
C GLY A 30 -3.15 -4.76 -1.64
N TYR A 31 -3.20 -5.90 -2.33
CA TYR A 31 -2.81 -7.19 -1.76
C TYR A 31 -1.81 -7.91 -2.64
N ILE A 32 -0.97 -8.73 -2.04
CA ILE A 32 0.05 -9.51 -2.73
C ILE A 32 -0.62 -10.67 -3.47
N THR A 33 -0.38 -10.79 -4.78
CA THR A 33 -0.84 -11.93 -5.59
C THR A 33 0.26 -12.94 -5.83
N ARG A 34 1.52 -12.49 -5.90
CA ARG A 34 2.70 -13.35 -6.13
C ARG A 34 3.97 -12.74 -5.54
N ILE A 35 4.90 -13.59 -5.13
CA ILE A 35 6.24 -13.20 -4.67
C ILE A 35 7.27 -14.04 -5.44
N ASP A 36 8.18 -13.37 -6.14
CA ASP A 36 9.26 -13.99 -6.91
C ASP A 36 10.61 -13.42 -6.45
N GLY A 37 11.20 -14.03 -5.42
CA GLY A 37 12.44 -13.52 -4.80
C GLY A 37 12.23 -12.15 -4.16
N ASP A 38 12.95 -11.13 -4.66
CA ASP A 38 12.84 -9.73 -4.19
C ASP A 38 11.71 -8.93 -4.86
N ASP A 39 11.00 -9.55 -5.81
CA ASP A 39 9.91 -8.93 -6.54
C ASP A 39 8.55 -9.34 -5.95
N ILE A 40 7.71 -8.36 -5.65
CA ILE A 40 6.36 -8.52 -5.11
C ILE A 40 5.35 -8.02 -6.15
N PHE A 41 4.39 -8.87 -6.49
CA PHE A 41 3.29 -8.54 -7.38
C PHE A 41 2.06 -8.17 -6.55
N VAL A 42 1.54 -6.98 -6.79
CA VAL A 42 0.44 -6.39 -6.02
C VAL A 42 -0.72 -6.07 -6.94
N LYS A 43 -1.93 -6.38 -6.48
CA LYS A 43 -3.18 -6.02 -7.15
C LYS A 43 -3.97 -5.01 -6.32
N PHE A 44 -4.60 -4.07 -7.03
CA PHE A 44 -5.33 -2.95 -6.44
C PHE A 44 -6.82 -3.07 -6.77
N PRO A 45 -7.64 -3.66 -5.87
CA PRO A 45 -9.02 -3.98 -6.17
C PRO A 45 -9.89 -2.73 -6.34
N TYR A 46 -10.97 -2.87 -7.09
CA TYR A 46 -12.04 -1.87 -7.26
C TYR A 46 -11.56 -0.48 -7.73
N GLY A 47 -10.82 -0.41 -8.84
CA GLY A 47 -10.42 0.86 -9.43
C GLY A 47 -9.79 0.73 -10.82
N ARG A 48 -9.21 1.81 -11.33
CA ARG A 48 -8.54 1.82 -12.65
C ARG A 48 -7.39 0.81 -12.78
N LEU A 49 -6.83 0.38 -11.65
CA LEU A 49 -5.68 -0.51 -11.57
C LEU A 49 -6.11 -1.99 -11.36
N ASP A 50 -7.40 -2.26 -11.15
CA ASP A 50 -7.91 -3.61 -10.87
C ASP A 50 -7.64 -4.64 -11.99
N PRO A 51 -7.63 -4.29 -13.29
CA PRO A 51 -7.38 -5.28 -14.33
C PRO A 51 -5.94 -5.84 -14.36
N TYR A 52 -5.00 -5.18 -13.68
CA TYR A 52 -3.57 -5.47 -13.83
C TYR A 52 -2.91 -5.85 -12.51
N GLU A 53 -1.83 -6.61 -12.64
CA GLU A 53 -0.87 -6.86 -11.56
C GLU A 53 0.34 -5.96 -11.73
N TYR A 54 0.78 -5.36 -10.64
CA TYR A 54 1.89 -4.41 -10.65
C TYR A 54 3.06 -4.98 -9.89
N LYS A 55 4.22 -4.96 -10.55
CA LYS A 55 5.48 -5.42 -9.99
C LYS A 55 6.12 -4.30 -9.17
N TYR A 56 6.47 -4.60 -7.92
CA TYR A 56 7.23 -3.76 -7.01
C TYR A 56 8.44 -4.52 -6.49
N ARG A 57 9.51 -3.80 -6.16
CA ARG A 57 10.58 -4.38 -5.33
C ARG A 57 10.15 -4.41 -3.86
N ILE A 58 10.70 -5.35 -3.11
CA ILE A 58 10.43 -5.49 -1.67
C ILE A 58 10.68 -4.19 -0.87
N ASP A 59 11.65 -3.36 -1.28
CA ASP A 59 11.95 -2.06 -0.64
C ASP A 59 10.94 -0.95 -0.98
N GLN A 60 10.02 -1.21 -1.90
CA GLN A 60 8.93 -0.32 -2.31
C GLN A 60 7.58 -0.74 -1.73
N VAL A 61 7.55 -1.82 -0.95
CA VAL A 61 6.33 -2.36 -0.33
C VAL A 61 6.47 -2.23 1.18
N LEU A 62 5.41 -1.77 1.82
CA LEU A 62 5.31 -1.68 3.27
C LEU A 62 4.16 -2.58 3.76
N PRO A 63 4.28 -3.17 4.96
CA PRO A 63 3.15 -3.85 5.60
C PRO A 63 1.94 -2.92 5.67
N LEU A 64 0.72 -3.48 5.56
CA LEU A 64 -0.48 -2.66 5.55
C LEU A 64 -0.59 -1.82 6.84
N GLN A 65 -0.59 -0.50 6.67
CA GLN A 65 -0.81 0.48 7.72
C GLN A 65 -1.93 1.43 7.27
N THR A 66 -3.04 1.42 8.01
CA THR A 66 -4.13 2.37 7.79
C THR A 66 -3.78 3.74 8.35
N GLN A 67 -4.08 4.80 7.60
CA GLN A 67 -4.07 6.16 8.11
C GLN A 67 -5.40 6.57 8.75
N PHE A 68 -6.39 5.71 8.83
CA PHE A 68 -7.69 5.99 9.44
C PHE A 68 -8.05 5.02 10.58
N PRO A 69 -7.16 4.75 11.55
CA PRO A 69 -7.50 3.90 12.67
C PRO A 69 -8.67 4.52 13.47
N ALA A 70 -9.75 3.75 13.65
CA ALA A 70 -11.00 4.20 14.25
C ALA A 70 -11.57 5.48 13.62
N GLY A 71 -11.39 5.65 12.30
CA GLY A 71 -11.89 6.80 11.54
C GLY A 71 -11.11 8.10 11.74
N LYS A 72 -10.09 8.13 12.60
CA LYS A 72 -9.23 9.29 12.84
C LYS A 72 -8.02 9.26 11.93
N PHE A 73 -7.75 10.38 11.25
CA PHE A 73 -6.60 10.46 10.34
C PHE A 73 -5.27 10.53 11.09
N LYS A 74 -4.40 9.55 10.88
CA LYS A 74 -3.04 9.48 11.41
C LYS A 74 -2.06 9.26 10.24
N PRO A 75 -1.35 10.30 9.79
CA PRO A 75 -0.50 10.19 8.61
C PRO A 75 0.74 9.33 8.88
N ILE A 76 1.07 8.44 7.94
CA ILE A 76 2.37 7.76 7.89
C ILE A 76 3.39 8.80 7.44
N LYS A 77 4.51 8.92 8.18
CA LYS A 77 5.57 9.87 7.85
C LYS A 77 6.38 9.37 6.65
N LEU A 78 5.91 9.69 5.44
CA LEU A 78 6.69 9.54 4.21
C LEU A 78 7.54 10.78 3.95
N THR A 79 8.68 10.59 3.31
CA THR A 79 9.79 11.57 3.30
C THR A 79 9.54 12.84 2.49
N LYS A 80 8.49 12.95 1.66
CA LYS A 80 8.21 14.20 0.93
C LYS A 80 6.73 14.48 0.71
N ARG A 81 6.39 15.75 1.00
CA ARG A 81 5.31 16.66 0.56
C ARG A 81 3.90 16.10 0.23
N ASP A 82 2.91 16.89 0.67
CA ASP A 82 1.46 16.84 0.35
C ASP A 82 0.55 15.99 1.25
N LYS A 83 0.67 16.22 2.57
CA LYS A 83 -0.12 15.56 3.62
C LYS A 83 -1.63 15.87 3.63
N GLN A 84 -2.09 16.92 2.96
CA GLN A 84 -3.49 17.36 3.05
C GLN A 84 -4.32 17.03 1.80
N VAL A 85 -3.71 17.09 0.60
CA VAL A 85 -4.39 16.85 -0.70
C VAL A 85 -4.62 15.36 -0.98
N GLN A 86 -3.96 14.46 -0.26
CA GLN A 86 -3.97 13.03 -0.57
C GLN A 86 -4.76 12.16 0.41
N ARG A 87 -5.31 12.76 1.49
CA ARG A 87 -6.10 12.05 2.53
C ARG A 87 -7.30 11.29 1.95
N GLN A 88 -8.06 11.92 1.05
CA GLN A 88 -9.25 11.29 0.45
C GLN A 88 -8.88 10.13 -0.48
N LYS A 89 -7.79 10.25 -1.24
CA LYS A 89 -7.28 9.17 -2.10
C LYS A 89 -6.82 7.98 -1.26
N ILE A 90 -6.06 8.23 -0.20
CA ILE A 90 -5.64 7.20 0.76
C ILE A 90 -6.85 6.46 1.32
N LYS A 91 -7.84 7.22 1.83
CA LYS A 91 -9.08 6.64 2.37
C LYS A 91 -9.76 5.72 1.36
N LEU A 92 -9.90 6.19 0.11
CA LEU A 92 -10.50 5.43 -0.97
C LEU A 92 -9.76 4.13 -1.26
N TYR A 93 -8.42 4.14 -1.29
CA TYR A 93 -7.63 2.92 -1.51
C TYR A 93 -7.78 1.92 -0.36
N GLU A 94 -7.73 2.40 0.89
CA GLU A 94 -7.92 1.55 2.07
C GLU A 94 -9.34 0.96 2.12
N GLU A 95 -10.38 1.74 1.81
CA GLU A 95 -11.77 1.28 1.77
C GLU A 95 -11.98 0.20 0.70
N ARG A 96 -11.39 0.36 -0.49
CA ARG A 96 -11.46 -0.64 -1.56
C ARG A 96 -10.81 -1.96 -1.17
N LEU A 97 -9.64 -1.88 -0.54
CA LEU A 97 -8.94 -3.06 -0.05
C LEU A 97 -9.73 -3.75 1.07
N GLN A 98 -10.24 -2.98 2.03
CA GLN A 98 -11.07 -3.52 3.11
C GLN A 98 -12.33 -4.21 2.58
N ARG A 99 -12.98 -3.59 1.59
CA ARG A 99 -14.14 -4.16 0.90
C ARG A 99 -13.79 -5.52 0.26
N HIS A 100 -12.68 -5.60 -0.45
CA HIS A 100 -12.19 -6.85 -1.06
C HIS A 100 -11.98 -7.98 -0.05
N PHE A 101 -11.47 -7.67 1.14
CA PHE A 101 -11.30 -8.66 2.21
C PHE A 101 -12.60 -9.02 2.93
N THR A 102 -13.63 -8.19 2.85
CA THR A 102 -14.92 -8.41 3.54
C THR A 102 -15.95 -9.09 2.64
N GLU A 103 -15.92 -8.83 1.32
CA GLU A 103 -16.85 -9.39 0.33
C GLU A 103 -16.37 -10.70 -0.32
N LYS A 104 -15.18 -11.20 0.06
CA LYS A 104 -14.65 -12.50 -0.38
C LYS A 104 -15.25 -13.65 0.42
#